data_AF-X0UE82-F1
#
_entry.id   AF-X0UE82-F1
#
_cell.length_a   1.000
_cell.length_b   1.000
_cell.length_c   1.000
_cell.angle_alpha   90.00
_cell.angle_beta   90.00
_cell.angle_gamma   90.00
#
_symmetry.space_group_name_H-M   'P 1'
#
loop_
_entity.id
_entity.type
_entity.pdbx_description
1 polymer ?
#
loop_
_entity_poly.entity_id
_entity_poly.type
_entity_poly.pdbx_seq_one_letter_code
_entity_poly.pdbx_strand_id
1 'polypeptide(L)'
;DRQAGFYGLDVYSLGASIEAVLLYLDRVDPEAAQVARQRYGCLAPWRAEPARYGHMAMSRGYAVCEKPVTDALLDLLHNRLGYLAKDGDAFFDAEQNARIVTAAEQYYRIMYYGNAQSWNLRDQHMFDTLERVLANRGSDSKAIVWAHNSHIGDAEFTDMGQVRGELNIGQLARARFGDDCALIGFGTDRGTVAAASNWDEPMEIKRVRPARNDSYEGRSRDAGLDAFFLETGPDQKTSVRDALAEPLLERAIGVIYRPETELLS
;
A
#
# COMPACT_ATOMS: atom_id res chain seq x y z
N ASP A 1 27.89 -2.54 13.03
CA ASP A 1 26.50 -2.77 13.46
C ASP A 1 25.57 -2.83 12.27
N ARG A 2 24.61 -3.78 12.25
CA ARG A 2 23.58 -3.85 11.20
C ARG A 2 22.40 -2.96 11.65
N GLN A 3 22.09 -1.92 10.88
CA GLN A 3 20.95 -1.05 11.13
C GLN A 3 19.75 -1.48 10.28
N ALA A 4 18.54 -1.32 10.80
CA ALA A 4 17.30 -1.47 10.04
C ALA A 4 16.92 -0.14 9.38
N GLY A 5 16.47 -0.19 8.13
CA GLY A 5 15.91 0.96 7.43
C GLY A 5 14.38 1.03 7.60
N PHE A 6 13.81 2.22 7.45
CA PHE A 6 12.36 2.45 7.46
C PHE A 6 11.94 3.04 6.11
N TYR A 7 10.95 2.43 5.46
CA TYR A 7 10.52 2.79 4.11
C TYR A 7 9.00 2.86 4.06
N GLY A 8 8.47 3.93 3.46
CA GLY A 8 7.06 4.01 3.09
C GLY A 8 6.83 3.29 1.76
N LEU A 9 5.75 2.52 1.68
CA LEU A 9 5.36 1.82 0.44
C LEU A 9 4.27 2.56 -0.34
N ASP A 10 3.50 3.40 0.34
CA ASP A 10 2.23 3.96 -0.16
C ASP A 10 2.42 5.16 -1.10
N VAL A 11 1.37 5.53 -1.82
CA VAL A 11 1.35 6.56 -2.87
C VAL A 11 0.93 7.96 -2.40
N TYR A 12 0.54 8.12 -1.14
CA TYR A 12 -0.12 9.34 -0.66
C TYR A 12 0.81 10.56 -0.45
N SER A 13 2.13 10.41 -0.61
CA SER A 13 3.12 11.46 -0.35
C SER A 13 3.42 12.36 -1.57
N LEU A 14 2.42 12.66 -2.41
CA LEU A 14 2.62 13.38 -3.68
C LEU A 14 3.43 14.68 -3.51
N GLY A 15 2.99 15.55 -2.60
CA GLY A 15 3.61 16.86 -2.38
C GLY A 15 5.06 16.76 -1.87
N ALA A 16 5.33 15.84 -0.94
CA ALA A 16 6.65 15.60 -0.38
C ALA A 16 7.59 14.93 -1.41
N SER A 17 7.06 14.03 -2.23
CA SER A 17 7.82 13.32 -3.27
C SER A 17 8.30 14.27 -4.37
N ILE A 18 7.45 15.20 -4.81
CA ILE A 18 7.86 16.27 -5.73
C ILE A 18 9.03 17.06 -5.14
N GLU A 19 8.95 17.42 -3.87
CA GLU A 19 9.99 18.21 -3.20
C GLU A 19 11.31 17.45 -3.10
N ALA A 20 11.28 16.17 -2.70
CA ALA A 20 12.46 15.32 -2.63
C ALA A 20 13.19 15.22 -3.98
N VAL A 21 12.44 15.02 -5.08
CA VAL A 21 13.01 15.00 -6.43
C VAL A 21 13.68 16.33 -6.78
N LEU A 22 13.00 17.45 -6.53
CA LEU A 22 13.52 18.77 -6.86
C LEU A 22 14.77 19.13 -6.05
N LEU A 23 14.78 18.82 -4.74
CA LEU A 23 15.93 19.04 -3.86
C LEU A 23 17.15 18.22 -4.29
N TYR A 24 16.94 16.97 -4.70
CA TYR A 24 18.00 16.13 -5.23
C TYR A 24 18.58 16.75 -6.52
N LEU A 25 17.73 17.09 -7.49
CA LEU A 25 18.15 17.66 -8.77
C LEU A 25 18.84 19.01 -8.60
N ASP A 26 18.36 19.90 -7.74
CA ASP A 26 19.00 21.19 -7.47
C ASP A 26 20.47 21.04 -7.05
N ARG A 27 20.80 19.94 -6.37
CA ARG A 27 22.16 19.65 -5.92
C ARG A 27 23.05 19.04 -7.01
N VAL A 28 22.50 18.17 -7.87
CA VAL A 28 23.30 17.32 -8.77
C VAL A 28 23.19 17.67 -10.25
N ASP A 29 22.09 18.32 -10.65
CA ASP A 29 21.76 18.77 -12.00
C ASP A 29 20.69 19.91 -11.97
N PRO A 30 21.13 21.17 -11.76
CA PRO A 30 20.21 22.31 -11.66
C PRO A 30 19.42 22.60 -12.94
N GLU A 31 19.93 22.20 -14.11
CA GLU A 31 19.21 22.36 -15.38
C GLU A 31 18.03 21.39 -15.46
N ALA A 32 18.26 20.11 -15.12
CA ALA A 32 17.18 19.13 -14.99
C ALA A 32 16.17 19.54 -13.90
N ALA A 33 16.62 20.16 -12.81
CA ALA A 33 15.74 20.67 -11.77
C ALA A 33 14.75 21.73 -12.28
N GLN A 34 15.18 22.63 -13.19
CA GLN A 34 14.29 23.63 -13.79
C GLN A 34 13.23 22.97 -14.68
N VAL A 35 13.62 21.98 -15.48
CA VAL A 35 12.69 21.20 -16.32
C VAL A 35 11.68 20.44 -15.47
N ALA A 36 12.14 19.78 -14.39
CA ALA A 36 11.27 19.05 -13.48
C ALA A 36 10.22 19.97 -12.80
N ARG A 37 10.60 21.20 -12.39
CA ARG A 37 9.66 22.19 -11.85
C ARG A 37 8.55 22.55 -12.84
N GLN A 38 8.90 22.74 -14.10
CA GLN A 38 7.91 23.04 -15.15
C GLN A 38 6.94 21.87 -15.34
N ARG A 39 7.46 20.64 -15.34
CA ARG A 39 6.64 19.43 -15.52
C ARG A 39 5.71 19.14 -14.36
N TYR A 40 6.17 19.33 -13.12
CA TYR A 40 5.32 19.18 -11.93
C TYR A 40 4.41 20.39 -11.67
N GLY A 41 4.55 21.48 -12.42
CA GLY A 41 3.78 22.71 -12.23
C GLY A 41 2.27 22.51 -12.29
N CYS A 42 1.78 21.57 -13.10
CA CYS A 42 0.35 21.28 -13.20
C CYS A 42 -0.23 20.60 -11.93
N LEU A 43 0.62 19.97 -11.11
CA LEU A 43 0.24 19.35 -9.84
C LEU A 43 0.32 20.31 -8.66
N ALA A 44 0.94 21.49 -8.83
CA ALA A 44 1.15 22.45 -7.76
C ALA A 44 -0.13 22.83 -6.97
N PRO A 45 -1.30 23.05 -7.60
CA PRO A 45 -2.53 23.38 -6.87
C PRO A 45 -3.05 22.24 -5.99
N TRP A 46 -2.61 21.00 -6.23
CA TRP A 46 -3.16 19.79 -5.63
C TRP A 46 -2.21 19.14 -4.62
N ARG A 47 -1.03 19.73 -4.37
CA ARG A 47 -0.01 19.15 -3.47
C ARG A 47 -0.54 18.91 -2.05
N ALA A 48 -1.41 19.79 -1.55
CA ALA A 48 -1.99 19.70 -0.21
C ALA A 48 -3.26 18.84 -0.16
N GLU A 49 -4.02 18.76 -1.26
CA GLU A 49 -5.27 18.00 -1.35
C GLU A 49 -5.35 17.22 -2.67
N PRO A 50 -4.53 16.16 -2.85
CA PRO A 50 -4.44 15.48 -4.14
C PRO A 50 -5.74 14.78 -4.58
N ALA A 51 -6.63 14.42 -3.65
CA ALA A 51 -7.95 13.88 -3.98
C ALA A 51 -8.77 14.85 -4.87
N ARG A 52 -8.59 16.17 -4.71
CA ARG A 52 -9.26 17.17 -5.55
C ARG A 52 -8.80 17.15 -7.00
N TYR A 53 -7.56 16.71 -7.27
CA TYR A 53 -7.08 16.49 -8.63
C TYR A 53 -7.92 15.45 -9.36
N GLY A 54 -8.27 14.34 -8.68
CA GLY A 54 -9.10 13.29 -9.24
C GLY A 54 -10.49 13.77 -9.67
N HIS A 55 -11.17 14.54 -8.81
CA HIS A 55 -12.45 15.18 -9.16
C HIS A 55 -12.33 16.10 -10.39
N MET A 56 -11.25 16.88 -10.49
CA MET A 56 -11.00 17.74 -11.65
C MET A 56 -10.76 16.91 -12.92
N ALA A 57 -9.91 15.89 -12.83
CA ALA A 57 -9.59 15.01 -13.95
C ALA A 57 -10.85 14.36 -14.54
N MET A 58 -11.83 14.01 -13.69
CA MET A 58 -13.14 13.51 -14.13
C MET A 58 -13.94 14.51 -14.96
N SER A 59 -13.97 15.77 -14.50
CA SER A 59 -14.87 16.79 -15.05
C SER A 59 -14.49 17.24 -16.45
N ARG A 60 -13.28 16.94 -16.91
CA ARG A 60 -12.80 17.42 -18.20
C ARG A 60 -12.19 16.34 -19.12
N GLY A 61 -11.85 15.14 -18.62
CA GLY A 61 -11.08 14.16 -19.39
C GLY A 61 -9.59 14.55 -19.55
N TYR A 62 -9.08 15.41 -18.67
CA TYR A 62 -7.76 16.02 -18.79
C TYR A 62 -6.74 15.22 -17.98
N ALA A 63 -6.01 14.32 -18.65
CA ALA A 63 -4.74 13.76 -18.16
C ALA A 63 -3.58 14.76 -18.36
N VAL A 64 -3.79 16.03 -18.01
CA VAL A 64 -2.83 17.12 -18.29
C VAL A 64 -1.49 16.90 -17.62
N CYS A 65 -1.52 16.28 -16.44
CA CYS A 65 -0.31 16.01 -15.69
C CYS A 65 0.34 14.67 -16.03
N GLU A 66 -0.39 13.72 -16.62
CA GLU A 66 0.12 12.37 -16.92
C GLU A 66 1.42 12.43 -17.73
N LYS A 67 1.39 13.11 -18.89
CA LYS A 67 2.57 13.20 -19.76
C LYS A 67 3.73 13.96 -19.11
N PRO A 68 3.56 15.19 -18.60
CA PRO A 68 4.66 15.92 -17.95
C PRO A 68 5.26 15.16 -16.76
N VAL A 69 4.44 14.53 -15.93
CA VAL A 69 4.91 13.75 -14.76
C VAL A 69 5.70 12.53 -15.22
N THR A 70 5.19 11.79 -16.21
CA THR A 70 5.88 10.63 -16.78
C THR A 70 7.20 11.02 -17.42
N ASP A 71 7.21 12.11 -18.20
CA ASP A 71 8.43 12.62 -18.84
C ASP A 71 9.48 12.97 -17.77
N ALA A 72 9.10 13.55 -16.62
CA ALA A 72 10.03 13.84 -15.51
C ALA A 72 10.71 12.59 -14.94
N LEU A 73 9.97 11.49 -14.78
CA LEU A 73 10.55 10.20 -14.40
C LEU A 73 11.48 9.66 -15.49
N LEU A 74 11.06 9.70 -16.75
CA LEU A 74 11.88 9.21 -17.87
C LEU A 74 13.23 9.94 -17.96
N ASP A 75 13.26 11.26 -17.75
CA ASP A 75 14.51 12.02 -17.78
C ASP A 75 15.46 11.68 -16.63
N LEU A 76 14.93 11.40 -15.43
CA LEU A 76 15.74 10.86 -14.33
C LEU A 76 16.35 9.51 -14.70
N LEU A 77 15.55 8.62 -15.29
CA LEU A 77 15.99 7.28 -15.69
C LEU A 77 16.99 7.30 -16.86
N HIS A 78 16.84 8.21 -17.81
CA HIS A 78 17.81 8.39 -18.90
C HIS A 78 19.20 8.78 -18.39
N ASN A 79 19.26 9.57 -17.31
CA ASN A 79 20.51 10.03 -16.70
C ASN A 79 21.02 9.12 -15.57
N ARG A 80 20.36 7.98 -15.32
CA ARG A 80 20.61 7.13 -14.15
C ARG A 80 22.07 6.73 -13.96
N LEU A 81 22.80 6.43 -15.03
CA LEU A 81 24.19 5.96 -14.93
C LEU A 81 25.10 7.08 -14.41
N GLY A 82 24.87 8.31 -14.86
CA GLY A 82 25.61 9.48 -14.39
C GLY A 82 25.27 9.83 -12.93
N TYR A 83 24.02 9.66 -12.52
CA TYR A 83 23.59 9.93 -11.15
C TYR A 83 24.03 8.85 -10.16
N LEU A 84 23.90 7.58 -10.50
CA LEU A 84 24.39 6.46 -9.69
C LEU A 84 25.89 6.55 -9.40
N ALA A 85 26.68 7.02 -10.39
CA ALA A 85 28.12 7.21 -10.21
C ALA A 85 28.49 8.33 -9.23
N LYS A 86 27.58 9.28 -8.99
CA LYS A 86 27.78 10.39 -8.03
C LYS A 86 27.40 9.96 -6.61
N ASP A 87 26.16 9.48 -6.44
CA ASP A 87 25.59 9.05 -5.15
C ASP A 87 24.41 8.10 -5.39
N GLY A 88 24.66 6.80 -5.26
CA GLY A 88 23.67 5.76 -5.56
C GLY A 88 22.49 5.74 -4.58
N ASP A 89 22.73 5.99 -3.29
CA ASP A 89 21.69 5.95 -2.27
C ASP A 89 20.76 7.17 -2.39
N ALA A 90 21.32 8.38 -2.57
CA ALA A 90 20.49 9.56 -2.78
C ALA A 90 19.76 9.54 -4.12
N PHE A 91 20.37 8.95 -5.16
CA PHE A 91 19.68 8.75 -6.43
C PHE A 91 18.52 7.76 -6.29
N PHE A 92 18.70 6.65 -5.58
CA PHE A 92 17.62 5.69 -5.34
C PHE A 92 16.42 6.37 -4.67
N ASP A 93 16.66 7.20 -3.64
CA ASP A 93 15.59 7.95 -2.98
C ASP A 93 14.87 8.90 -3.95
N ALA A 94 15.61 9.67 -4.74
CA ALA A 94 15.02 10.55 -5.75
C ALA A 94 14.23 9.80 -6.83
N GLU A 95 14.75 8.66 -7.30
CA GLU A 95 14.07 7.79 -8.26
C GLU A 95 12.76 7.25 -7.69
N GLN A 96 12.76 6.76 -6.44
CA GLN A 96 11.53 6.28 -5.82
C GLN A 96 10.50 7.38 -5.65
N ASN A 97 10.91 8.56 -5.21
CA ASN A 97 10.00 9.70 -5.10
C ASN A 97 9.42 10.08 -6.48
N ALA A 98 10.20 10.09 -7.56
CA ALA A 98 9.68 10.34 -8.91
C ALA A 98 8.66 9.28 -9.38
N ARG A 99 8.88 8.01 -9.01
CA ARG A 99 7.92 6.92 -9.26
C ARG A 99 6.64 7.09 -8.46
N ILE A 100 6.74 7.54 -7.19
CA ILE A 100 5.57 7.89 -6.37
C ILE A 100 4.78 9.01 -7.03
N VAL A 101 5.41 10.09 -7.51
CA VAL A 101 4.68 11.17 -8.19
C VAL A 101 3.89 10.67 -9.39
N THR A 102 4.49 9.77 -10.19
CA THR A 102 3.83 9.15 -11.35
C THR A 102 2.65 8.26 -10.93
N ALA A 103 2.87 7.37 -9.96
CA ALA A 103 1.83 6.48 -9.47
C ALA A 103 0.69 7.23 -8.77
N ALA A 104 1.02 8.26 -7.99
CA ALA A 104 0.05 9.09 -7.30
C ALA A 104 -0.83 9.89 -8.27
N GLU A 105 -0.25 10.48 -9.33
CA GLU A 105 -1.04 11.13 -10.39
C GLU A 105 -2.08 10.17 -10.97
N GLN A 106 -1.62 8.98 -11.39
CA GLN A 106 -2.48 7.98 -12.01
C GLN A 106 -3.55 7.50 -11.02
N TYR A 107 -3.14 7.22 -9.77
CA TYR A 107 -4.01 6.80 -8.69
C TYR A 107 -5.15 7.79 -8.44
N TYR A 108 -4.83 9.07 -8.20
CA TYR A 108 -5.85 10.08 -7.93
C TYR A 108 -6.75 10.32 -9.14
N ARG A 109 -6.22 10.21 -10.36
CA ARG A 109 -7.01 10.30 -11.59
C ARG A 109 -8.04 9.19 -11.72
N ILE A 110 -7.71 7.96 -11.34
CA ILE A 110 -8.61 6.79 -11.47
C ILE A 110 -9.42 6.48 -10.21
N MET A 111 -9.09 7.09 -9.06
CA MET A 111 -9.75 6.86 -7.76
C MET A 111 -11.28 6.96 -7.84
N TYR A 112 -11.81 7.82 -8.70
CA TYR A 112 -13.25 8.04 -8.84
C TYR A 112 -13.92 7.20 -9.95
N TYR A 113 -13.15 6.46 -10.75
CA TYR A 113 -13.66 5.67 -11.88
C TYR A 113 -13.83 4.17 -11.56
N GLY A 114 -13.17 3.63 -10.52
CA GLY A 114 -13.34 2.23 -10.13
C GLY A 114 -12.59 1.83 -8.87
N ASN A 115 -13.30 1.13 -7.97
CA ASN A 115 -12.75 0.67 -6.68
C ASN A 115 -11.56 -0.29 -6.90
N ALA A 116 -11.76 -1.36 -7.69
CA ALA A 116 -10.71 -2.36 -7.93
C ALA A 116 -9.49 -1.83 -8.71
N GLN A 117 -9.70 -0.96 -9.70
CA GLN A 117 -8.58 -0.44 -10.50
C GLN A 117 -7.65 0.48 -9.67
N SER A 118 -8.25 1.38 -8.89
CA SER A 118 -7.46 2.26 -8.00
C SER A 118 -6.81 1.48 -6.86
N TRP A 119 -7.50 0.46 -6.32
CA TRP A 119 -6.95 -0.46 -5.34
C TRP A 119 -5.73 -1.22 -5.90
N ASN A 120 -5.88 -1.89 -7.04
CA ASN A 120 -4.83 -2.71 -7.64
C ASN A 120 -3.61 -1.89 -8.01
N LEU A 121 -3.80 -0.68 -8.53
CA LEU A 121 -2.68 0.22 -8.83
C LEU A 121 -1.89 0.56 -7.55
N ARG A 122 -2.59 0.85 -6.45
CA ARG A 122 -1.96 1.20 -5.18
C ARG A 122 -1.21 0.01 -4.57
N ASP A 123 -1.84 -1.17 -4.51
CA ASP A 123 -1.20 -2.36 -3.95
C ASP A 123 -0.04 -2.88 -4.83
N GLN A 124 -0.18 -2.80 -6.16
CA GLN A 124 0.92 -3.08 -7.08
C GLN A 124 2.09 -2.11 -6.86
N HIS A 125 1.81 -0.82 -6.68
CA HIS A 125 2.85 0.16 -6.38
C HIS A 125 3.57 -0.15 -5.07
N MET A 126 2.84 -0.50 -4.00
CA MET A 126 3.45 -0.88 -2.72
C MET A 126 4.36 -2.10 -2.87
N PHE A 127 3.93 -3.10 -3.64
CA PHE A 127 4.72 -4.30 -3.92
C PHE A 127 5.97 -4.00 -4.78
N ASP A 128 5.82 -3.23 -5.86
CA ASP A 128 6.91 -2.75 -6.70
C ASP A 128 7.99 -2.02 -5.86
N THR A 129 7.55 -1.18 -4.91
CA THR A 129 8.45 -0.45 -4.02
C THR A 129 9.20 -1.40 -3.09
N LEU A 130 8.53 -2.43 -2.54
CA LEU A 130 9.17 -3.49 -1.76
C LEU A 130 10.26 -4.20 -2.57
N GLU A 131 9.97 -4.61 -3.81
CA GLU A 131 10.97 -5.28 -4.66
C GLU A 131 12.18 -4.38 -4.93
N ARG A 132 11.97 -3.10 -5.23
CA ARG A 132 13.05 -2.14 -5.47
C ARG A 132 13.90 -1.92 -4.21
N VAL A 133 13.29 -1.82 -3.03
CA VAL A 133 14.01 -1.68 -1.76
C VAL A 133 14.87 -2.91 -1.48
N LEU A 134 14.31 -4.12 -1.62
CA LEU A 134 15.07 -5.37 -1.44
C LEU A 134 16.23 -5.46 -2.44
N ALA A 135 15.98 -5.15 -3.72
CA ALA A 135 17.01 -5.15 -4.75
C ALA A 135 18.15 -4.15 -4.43
N ASN A 136 17.83 -2.95 -3.96
CA ASN A 136 18.82 -1.93 -3.58
C ASN A 136 19.62 -2.32 -2.33
N ARG A 137 19.02 -3.07 -1.40
CA ARG A 137 19.70 -3.55 -0.17
C ARG A 137 20.51 -4.81 -0.40
N GLY A 138 20.32 -5.50 -1.52
CA GLY A 138 21.06 -6.69 -1.92
C GLY A 138 20.34 -8.00 -1.61
N SER A 139 20.85 -9.10 -2.16
CA SER A 139 20.22 -10.43 -2.14
C SER A 139 19.99 -11.01 -0.74
N ASP A 140 20.80 -10.61 0.24
CA ASP A 140 20.74 -11.12 1.61
C ASP A 140 19.83 -10.26 2.51
N SER A 141 19.17 -9.27 1.93
CA SER A 141 18.25 -8.39 2.65
C SER A 141 16.93 -9.10 2.97
N LYS A 142 16.30 -8.66 4.07
CA LYS A 142 14.99 -9.12 4.51
C LYS A 142 14.12 -7.91 4.78
N ALA A 143 12.81 -8.06 4.61
CA ALA A 143 11.84 -7.02 4.90
C ALA A 143 10.74 -7.54 5.81
N ILE A 144 10.19 -6.63 6.61
CA ILE A 144 8.93 -6.82 7.33
C ILE A 144 7.97 -5.80 6.73
N VAL A 145 6.92 -6.28 6.07
CA VAL A 145 5.84 -5.43 5.58
C VAL A 145 4.80 -5.31 6.68
N TRP A 146 4.69 -4.12 7.26
CA TRP A 146 3.69 -3.83 8.28
C TRP A 146 2.53 -3.07 7.66
N ALA A 147 1.43 -3.76 7.38
CA ALA A 147 0.22 -3.18 6.82
C ALA A 147 -1.04 -3.94 7.30
N HIS A 148 -2.21 -3.38 7.03
CA HIS A 148 -3.50 -3.97 7.40
C HIS A 148 -3.72 -5.34 6.71
N ASN A 149 -4.51 -6.25 7.32
CA ASN A 149 -4.78 -7.60 6.77
C ASN A 149 -5.23 -7.56 5.30
N SER A 150 -6.00 -6.54 4.90
CA SER A 150 -6.44 -6.34 3.51
C SER A 150 -5.28 -6.22 2.51
N HIS A 151 -4.12 -5.74 2.95
CA HIS A 151 -2.92 -5.60 2.11
C HIS A 151 -1.99 -6.81 2.20
N ILE A 152 -1.87 -7.44 3.38
CA ILE A 152 -0.88 -8.51 3.63
C ILE A 152 -1.45 -9.94 3.56
N GLY A 153 -2.77 -10.12 3.50
CA GLY A 153 -3.38 -11.42 3.23
C GLY A 153 -3.17 -11.87 1.80
N ASP A 154 -3.63 -13.06 1.42
CA ASP A 154 -3.63 -13.48 0.02
C ASP A 154 -5.01 -13.23 -0.58
N ALA A 155 -5.14 -12.15 -1.38
CA ALA A 155 -6.42 -11.73 -1.94
C ALA A 155 -7.06 -12.81 -2.82
N GLU A 156 -6.27 -13.71 -3.43
CA GLU A 156 -6.77 -14.81 -4.26
C GLU A 156 -7.76 -15.70 -3.49
N PHE A 157 -7.63 -15.82 -2.17
CA PHE A 157 -8.48 -16.67 -1.33
C PHE A 157 -9.55 -15.90 -0.55
N THR A 158 -9.84 -14.66 -0.95
CA THR A 158 -10.83 -13.80 -0.28
C THR A 158 -11.81 -13.19 -1.29
N ASP A 159 -12.88 -12.58 -0.80
CA ASP A 159 -13.83 -11.82 -1.62
C ASP A 159 -13.15 -10.70 -2.46
N MET A 160 -12.03 -10.16 -1.98
CA MET A 160 -11.24 -9.16 -2.72
C MET A 160 -10.84 -9.70 -4.10
N GLY A 161 -10.13 -10.83 -4.14
CA GLY A 161 -9.71 -11.44 -5.41
C GLY A 161 -10.85 -12.11 -6.17
N GLN A 162 -11.68 -12.90 -5.46
CA GLN A 162 -12.68 -13.77 -6.09
C GLN A 162 -13.89 -13.00 -6.66
N VAL A 163 -14.30 -11.91 -6.02
CA VAL A 163 -15.53 -11.18 -6.38
C VAL A 163 -15.22 -9.78 -6.88
N ARG A 164 -14.29 -9.07 -6.25
CA ARG A 164 -14.02 -7.65 -6.54
C ARG A 164 -12.94 -7.45 -7.61
N GLY A 165 -12.17 -8.49 -7.93
CA GLY A 165 -11.02 -8.40 -8.84
C GLY A 165 -9.90 -7.53 -8.24
N GLU A 166 -9.83 -7.47 -6.91
CA GLU A 166 -8.82 -6.75 -6.15
C GLU A 166 -7.62 -7.67 -5.87
N LEU A 167 -6.41 -7.15 -6.04
CA LEU A 167 -5.16 -7.80 -5.65
C LEU A 167 -4.60 -7.14 -4.38
N ASN A 168 -3.63 -7.77 -3.74
CA ASN A 168 -2.92 -7.17 -2.62
C ASN A 168 -1.44 -7.56 -2.54
N ILE A 169 -0.69 -6.87 -1.66
CA ILE A 169 0.75 -7.11 -1.47
C ILE A 169 1.02 -8.56 -1.10
N GLY A 170 0.22 -9.17 -0.22
CA GLY A 170 0.44 -10.54 0.25
C GLY A 170 0.34 -11.58 -0.86
N GLN A 171 -0.66 -11.47 -1.73
CA GLN A 171 -0.77 -12.30 -2.94
C GLN A 171 0.45 -12.13 -3.85
N LEU A 172 0.84 -10.89 -4.14
CA LEU A 172 2.00 -10.60 -5.01
C LEU A 172 3.31 -11.12 -4.41
N ALA A 173 3.51 -10.94 -3.11
CA ALA A 173 4.67 -11.42 -2.38
C ALA A 173 4.72 -12.95 -2.36
N ARG A 174 3.59 -13.63 -2.16
CA ARG A 174 3.50 -15.09 -2.25
C ARG A 174 3.87 -15.58 -3.65
N ALA A 175 3.33 -14.96 -4.69
CA ALA A 175 3.63 -15.32 -6.09
C ALA A 175 5.11 -15.11 -6.43
N ARG A 176 5.74 -14.06 -5.91
CA ARG A 176 7.13 -13.68 -6.23
C ARG A 176 8.19 -14.42 -5.43
N PHE A 177 7.93 -14.65 -4.13
CA PHE A 177 8.92 -15.16 -3.18
C PHE A 177 8.60 -16.59 -2.70
N GLY A 178 7.40 -17.12 -2.97
CA GLY A 178 7.02 -18.49 -2.64
C GLY A 178 7.16 -18.80 -1.14
N ASP A 179 8.00 -19.79 -0.82
CA ASP A 179 8.28 -20.26 0.54
C ASP A 179 9.15 -19.29 1.34
N ASP A 180 9.83 -18.32 0.69
CA ASP A 180 10.59 -17.27 1.38
C ASP A 180 9.67 -16.15 1.92
N CYS A 181 8.35 -16.27 1.74
CA CYS A 181 7.35 -15.35 2.25
C CYS A 181 6.54 -15.96 3.39
N ALA A 182 6.25 -15.18 4.43
CA ALA A 182 5.26 -15.52 5.44
C ALA A 182 4.23 -14.40 5.54
N LEU A 183 2.95 -14.76 5.45
CA LEU A 183 1.83 -13.84 5.64
C LEU A 183 1.26 -14.08 7.04
N ILE A 184 1.22 -13.04 7.87
CA ILE A 184 0.78 -13.14 9.27
C ILE A 184 -0.35 -12.14 9.50
N GLY A 185 -1.58 -12.65 9.48
CA GLY A 185 -2.77 -11.86 9.78
C GLY A 185 -3.06 -11.76 11.29
N PHE A 186 -3.81 -10.73 11.67
CA PHE A 186 -4.26 -10.53 13.04
C PHE A 186 -5.78 -10.55 13.12
N GLY A 187 -6.33 -11.32 14.07
CA GLY A 187 -7.76 -11.35 14.37
C GLY A 187 -8.05 -10.93 15.82
N THR A 188 -9.27 -10.47 16.09
CA THR A 188 -9.70 -10.11 17.45
C THR A 188 -11.19 -10.33 17.65
N ASP A 189 -11.60 -10.84 18.81
CA ASP A 189 -13.02 -11.07 19.15
C ASP A 189 -13.69 -9.84 19.76
N ARG A 190 -13.06 -9.21 20.76
CA ARG A 190 -13.65 -8.10 21.52
C ARG A 190 -12.56 -7.15 22.03
N GLY A 191 -12.96 -5.93 22.36
CA GLY A 191 -12.07 -4.94 22.94
C GLY A 191 -12.43 -3.54 22.48
N THR A 192 -11.43 -2.69 22.34
CA THR A 192 -11.57 -1.34 21.80
C THR A 192 -10.52 -1.08 20.73
N VAL A 193 -10.88 -0.26 19.75
CA VAL A 193 -10.01 0.17 18.65
C VAL A 193 -9.99 1.69 18.57
N ALA A 194 -8.90 2.24 18.04
CA ALA A 194 -8.79 3.65 17.65
C ALA A 194 -9.21 3.79 16.19
N ALA A 195 -10.36 4.43 15.92
CA ALA A 195 -10.90 4.59 14.57
C ALA A 195 -11.83 5.81 14.48
N ALA A 196 -11.97 6.38 13.29
CA ALA A 196 -12.92 7.47 13.01
C ALA A 196 -14.29 6.92 12.56
N SER A 197 -15.34 7.75 12.56
CA SER A 197 -16.67 7.39 12.03
C SER A 197 -16.76 7.62 10.51
N ASN A 198 -16.12 8.67 10.01
CA ASN A 198 -15.94 8.97 8.59
C ASN A 198 -14.49 9.36 8.28
N TRP A 199 -14.18 9.49 6.98
CA TRP A 199 -12.96 10.16 6.54
C TRP A 199 -12.92 11.59 7.07
N ASP A 200 -11.72 12.07 7.38
CA ASP A 200 -11.43 13.41 7.92
C ASP A 200 -12.09 13.75 9.27
N GLU A 201 -12.67 12.76 9.94
CA GLU A 201 -13.16 12.92 11.30
C GLU A 201 -12.11 12.56 12.36
N PRO A 202 -12.22 13.11 13.59
CA PRO A 202 -11.31 12.76 14.67
C PRO A 202 -11.31 11.25 14.98
N MET A 203 -10.15 10.75 15.38
CA MET A 203 -10.04 9.40 15.95
C MET A 203 -10.85 9.31 17.25
N GLU A 204 -11.55 8.20 17.44
CA GLU A 204 -12.29 7.86 18.64
C GLU A 204 -11.86 6.49 19.15
N ILE A 205 -12.01 6.26 20.46
CA ILE A 205 -11.89 4.91 21.03
C ILE A 205 -13.26 4.24 20.95
N LYS A 206 -13.38 3.23 20.09
CA LYS A 206 -14.64 2.56 19.78
C LYS A 206 -14.64 1.14 20.31
N ARG A 207 -15.78 0.72 20.88
CA ARG A 207 -15.97 -0.66 21.34
C ARG A 207 -16.19 -1.56 20.14
N VAL A 208 -15.39 -2.62 20.05
CA VAL A 208 -15.54 -3.67 19.05
C VAL A 208 -16.73 -4.54 19.43
N ARG A 209 -17.61 -4.85 18.47
CA ARG A 209 -18.70 -5.81 18.69
C ARG A 209 -18.11 -7.20 18.95
N PRO A 210 -18.78 -8.07 19.73
CA PRO A 210 -18.35 -9.47 19.83
C PRO A 210 -18.27 -10.11 18.44
N ALA A 211 -17.27 -10.97 18.21
CA ALA A 211 -17.16 -11.66 16.94
C ALA A 211 -18.38 -12.56 16.69
N ARG A 212 -18.74 -12.68 15.41
CA ARG A 212 -19.83 -13.56 15.00
C ARG A 212 -19.44 -15.01 15.22
N ASN A 213 -20.39 -15.86 15.56
CA ASN A 213 -20.11 -17.28 15.79
C ASN A 213 -19.74 -18.03 14.49
N ASP A 214 -20.10 -17.47 13.33
CA ASP A 214 -19.79 -17.99 11.99
C ASP A 214 -18.55 -17.32 11.36
N SER A 215 -17.72 -16.62 12.15
CA SER A 215 -16.45 -16.02 11.69
C SER A 215 -15.22 -16.76 12.22
N TYR A 216 -14.06 -16.51 11.63
CA TYR A 216 -12.78 -17.03 12.11
C TYR A 216 -12.50 -16.63 13.57
N GLU A 217 -12.80 -15.39 13.95
CA GLU A 217 -12.61 -14.90 15.32
C GLU A 217 -13.59 -15.54 16.29
N GLY A 218 -14.82 -15.83 15.85
CA GLY A 218 -15.79 -16.59 16.65
C GLY A 218 -15.29 -17.99 16.98
N ARG A 219 -14.81 -18.74 15.97
CA ARG A 219 -14.21 -20.06 16.17
C ARG A 219 -12.93 -20.00 17.02
N SER A 220 -12.13 -18.95 16.83
CA SER A 220 -10.91 -18.73 17.61
C SER A 220 -11.20 -18.51 19.09
N ARG A 221 -12.24 -17.73 19.41
CA ARG A 221 -12.71 -17.52 20.78
C ARG A 221 -13.12 -18.82 21.46
N ASP A 222 -13.74 -19.73 20.71
CA ASP A 222 -14.22 -21.00 21.28
C ASP A 222 -13.08 -21.94 21.71
N ALA A 223 -11.83 -21.65 21.33
CA ALA A 223 -10.65 -22.32 21.86
C ALA A 223 -10.39 -22.02 23.36
N GLY A 224 -11.01 -20.96 23.90
CA GLY A 224 -10.87 -20.58 25.32
C GLY A 224 -9.48 -20.09 25.71
N LEU A 225 -8.68 -19.64 24.73
CA LEU A 225 -7.35 -19.07 24.92
C LEU A 225 -7.40 -17.54 24.76
N ASP A 226 -6.71 -16.81 25.65
CA ASP A 226 -6.67 -15.35 25.61
C ASP A 226 -5.99 -14.80 24.36
N ALA A 227 -4.91 -15.46 23.92
CA ALA A 227 -4.19 -15.19 22.68
C ALA A 227 -3.45 -16.45 22.23
N PHE A 228 -3.39 -16.69 20.92
CA PHE A 228 -2.66 -17.79 20.33
C PHE A 228 -2.21 -17.46 18.91
N PHE A 229 -1.21 -18.18 18.43
CA PHE A 229 -0.82 -18.19 17.02
C PHE A 229 -1.34 -19.47 16.38
N LEU A 230 -2.03 -19.35 15.24
CA LEU A 230 -2.52 -20.48 14.47
C LEU A 230 -1.71 -20.61 13.19
N GLU A 231 -0.88 -21.65 13.13
CA GLU A 231 -0.17 -21.99 11.91
C GLU A 231 -1.11 -22.67 10.91
N THR A 232 -1.21 -22.10 9.71
CA THR A 232 -2.08 -22.57 8.62
C THR A 232 -1.28 -23.17 7.45
N GLY A 233 0.03 -23.37 7.63
CA GLY A 233 0.94 -23.85 6.61
C GLY A 233 0.81 -25.35 6.29
N PRO A 234 1.59 -25.84 5.30
CA PRO A 234 1.55 -27.23 4.84
C PRO A 234 1.93 -28.27 5.91
N ASP A 235 2.68 -27.86 6.93
CA ASP A 235 3.12 -28.73 8.03
C ASP A 235 2.04 -28.93 9.13
N GLN A 236 0.92 -28.21 9.02
CA GLN A 236 -0.20 -28.36 9.96
C GLN A 236 -0.94 -29.69 9.76
N LYS A 237 -1.53 -30.22 10.85
CA LYS A 237 -2.36 -31.43 10.82
C LYS A 237 -3.44 -31.33 9.75
N THR A 238 -3.60 -32.37 8.93
CA THR A 238 -4.64 -32.43 7.88
C THR A 238 -6.03 -32.12 8.40
N SER A 239 -6.42 -32.66 9.56
CA SER A 239 -7.73 -32.37 10.16
C SER A 239 -7.96 -30.88 10.49
N VAL A 240 -6.89 -30.13 10.81
CA VAL A 240 -6.97 -28.69 11.06
C VAL A 240 -7.06 -27.93 9.75
N ARG A 241 -6.25 -28.31 8.75
CA ARG A 241 -6.33 -27.69 7.40
C ARG A 241 -7.70 -27.89 6.77
N ASP A 242 -8.27 -29.09 6.85
CA ASP A 242 -9.61 -29.39 6.33
C ASP A 242 -10.69 -28.55 7.05
N ALA A 243 -10.57 -28.39 8.37
CA ALA A 243 -11.51 -27.57 9.15
C ALA A 243 -11.43 -26.06 8.84
N LEU A 244 -10.28 -25.59 8.33
CA LEU A 244 -10.02 -24.20 7.94
C LEU A 244 -10.17 -23.95 6.43
N ALA A 245 -10.37 -25.00 5.62
CA ALA A 245 -10.50 -24.88 4.17
C ALA A 245 -11.86 -24.29 3.74
N GLU A 246 -12.89 -24.46 4.59
CA GLU A 246 -14.20 -23.86 4.37
C GLU A 246 -14.13 -22.33 4.55
N PRO A 247 -14.53 -21.53 3.55
CA PRO A 247 -14.57 -20.08 3.68
C PRO A 247 -15.46 -19.65 4.84
N LEU A 248 -14.93 -18.75 5.67
CA LEU A 248 -15.66 -18.10 6.76
C LEU A 248 -15.49 -16.60 6.66
N LEU A 249 -16.38 -15.89 7.35
CA LEU A 249 -16.24 -14.45 7.51
C LEU A 249 -14.97 -14.15 8.32
N GLU A 250 -14.25 -13.12 7.91
CA GLU A 250 -13.15 -12.50 8.66
C GLU A 250 -13.54 -11.06 8.97
N ARG A 251 -13.27 -10.61 10.18
CA ARG A 251 -13.52 -9.23 10.57
C ARG A 251 -12.48 -8.31 9.92
N ALA A 252 -12.95 -7.27 9.26
CA ALA A 252 -12.10 -6.19 8.75
C ALA A 252 -12.43 -4.85 9.45
N ILE A 253 -11.54 -4.38 10.32
CA ILE A 253 -11.65 -3.06 10.97
C ILE A 253 -10.47 -2.21 10.54
N GLY A 254 -10.74 -1.22 9.69
CA GLY A 254 -9.74 -0.25 9.23
C GLY A 254 -9.72 1.04 10.05
N VAL A 255 -9.16 2.09 9.44
CA VAL A 255 -9.12 3.45 10.02
C VAL A 255 -10.51 4.05 10.27
N ILE A 256 -11.53 3.54 9.56
CA ILE A 256 -12.94 3.84 9.78
C ILE A 256 -13.61 2.61 10.37
N TYR A 257 -14.35 2.80 11.46
CA TYR A 257 -15.13 1.73 12.07
C TYR A 257 -16.48 2.24 12.55
N ARG A 258 -17.55 1.58 12.09
CA ARG A 258 -18.94 1.85 12.51
C ARG A 258 -19.53 0.58 13.11
N PRO A 259 -19.51 0.43 14.46
CA PRO A 259 -20.06 -0.76 15.12
C PRO A 259 -21.50 -1.07 14.67
N GLU A 260 -22.29 -0.02 14.41
CA GLU A 260 -23.71 -0.11 14.07
C GLU A 260 -23.93 -0.88 12.75
N THR A 261 -22.97 -0.78 11.82
CA THR A 261 -23.08 -1.36 10.47
C THR A 261 -22.05 -2.46 10.18
N GLU A 262 -21.20 -2.86 11.13
CA GLU A 262 -20.17 -3.90 10.94
C GLU A 262 -20.72 -5.20 10.33
N LEU A 263 -21.96 -5.56 10.67
CA LEU A 263 -22.58 -6.81 10.19
C LEU A 263 -23.27 -6.67 8.81
N LEU A 264 -23.25 -5.48 8.23
CA LEU A 264 -23.84 -5.16 6.92
C LEU A 264 -22.77 -4.84 5.86
N SER A 265 -21.51 -4.70 6.29
CA SER A 265 -20.36 -4.29 5.49
C SER A 265 -19.46 -5.47 5.12
#